data_AF-A0A2G9P636-F1
#
_entry.id   AF-A0A2G9P636-F1
#
_cell.length_a   1.000
_cell.length_b   1.000
_cell.length_c   1.000
_cell.angle_alpha   90.00
_cell.angle_beta   90.00
_cell.angle_gamma   90.00
#
_symmetry.space_group_name_H-M   'P 1'
#
loop_
_entity.id
_entity.type
_entity.pdbx_description
1 polymer ?
#
loop_
_entity_poly.entity_id
_entity_poly.type
_entity_poly.pdbx_seq_one_letter_code
_entity_poly.pdbx_strand_id
1 'polypeptide(L)'
;MEVKVDNLVKFYSLILLFEGPKHGYDLIKTVEKKMGRKVSASQIYPFLAKLQKENYIKIKSEGKREKKIYVLTSLGKKFCQTMLSRFGDLVELAIEPNLSKCAHCGCEIFKGGYKEKIKGKETVFCCSHCADSFKKNFSGHKH
;
A
#
# COMPACT_ATOMS: atom_id res chain seq x y z
N MET A 1 -20.36 2.11 18.32
CA MET A 1 -20.44 0.70 17.87
C MET A 1 -19.29 0.49 16.90
N GLU A 2 -18.44 -0.52 17.07
CA GLU A 2 -17.18 -0.61 16.30
C GLU A 2 -17.39 -0.60 14.77
N VAL A 3 -16.56 0.17 14.06
CA VAL A 3 -16.60 0.28 12.59
C VAL A 3 -15.85 -0.91 11.99
N LYS A 4 -16.60 -1.83 11.38
CA LYS A 4 -16.05 -2.99 10.69
C LYS A 4 -15.56 -2.63 9.28
N VAL A 5 -14.29 -2.90 9.01
CA VAL A 5 -13.66 -2.86 7.68
C VAL A 5 -13.44 -4.30 7.23
N ASP A 6 -14.47 -4.87 6.60
CA ASP A 6 -14.61 -6.30 6.30
C ASP A 6 -14.38 -6.64 4.83
N ASN A 7 -14.09 -5.64 3.99
CA ASN A 7 -13.86 -5.83 2.57
C ASN A 7 -12.92 -4.77 2.01
N LEU A 8 -12.37 -5.07 0.83
CA LEU A 8 -11.41 -4.21 0.16
C LEU A 8 -11.99 -2.85 -0.26
N VAL A 9 -13.28 -2.74 -0.56
CA VAL A 9 -13.90 -1.46 -0.92
C VAL A 9 -13.84 -0.48 0.26
N LYS A 10 -14.19 -0.93 1.46
CA LYS A 10 -14.09 -0.14 2.69
C LYS A 10 -12.65 0.20 3.03
N PHE A 11 -11.74 -0.77 2.89
CA PHE A 11 -10.32 -0.57 3.15
C PHE A 11 -9.71 0.47 2.20
N TYR A 12 -9.88 0.31 0.88
CA TYR A 12 -9.42 1.30 -0.10
C TYR A 12 -10.03 2.68 0.11
N SER A 13 -11.32 2.75 0.45
CA SER A 13 -11.97 4.03 0.76
C SER A 13 -11.27 4.74 1.91
N LEU A 14 -10.90 3.99 2.95
CA LEU A 14 -10.20 4.52 4.12
C LEU A 14 -8.78 5.01 3.77
N ILE A 15 -8.03 4.23 2.99
CA ILE A 15 -6.68 4.60 2.52
C ILE A 15 -6.71 5.87 1.66
N LEU A 16 -7.67 5.99 0.75
CA LEU A 16 -7.80 7.18 -0.10
C LEU A 16 -8.13 8.43 0.71
N LEU A 17 -8.89 8.30 1.79
CA LEU A 17 -9.16 9.41 2.73
C LEU A 17 -7.95 9.73 3.62
N PHE A 18 -7.04 8.76 3.83
CA PHE A 18 -5.77 8.96 4.51
C PHE A 18 -4.77 9.75 3.67
N GLU A 19 -4.75 9.53 2.35
CA GLU A 19 -3.97 10.35 1.41
C GLU A 19 -4.42 11.81 1.38
N GLY A 20 -5.70 12.09 1.63
CA GLY A 20 -6.20 13.46 1.75
C GLY A 20 -7.71 13.60 1.61
N PRO A 21 -8.24 14.84 1.71
CA PRO A 21 -9.66 15.14 1.50
C PRO A 21 -10.18 14.64 0.15
N LYS A 22 -11.36 14.00 0.12
CA LYS A 22 -11.98 13.51 -1.13
C LYS A 22 -13.45 13.91 -1.21
N HIS A 23 -13.92 14.22 -2.43
CA HIS A 23 -15.35 14.23 -2.71
C HIS A 23 -15.90 12.80 -2.76
N GLY A 24 -17.14 12.59 -2.30
CA GLY A 24 -17.75 11.26 -2.27
C GLY A 24 -17.79 10.56 -3.63
N TYR A 25 -18.10 11.30 -4.70
CA TYR A 25 -18.14 10.76 -6.05
C TYR A 25 -16.75 10.39 -6.60
N ASP A 26 -15.75 11.25 -6.38
CA ASP A 26 -14.37 10.99 -6.82
C ASP A 26 -13.75 9.82 -6.06
N LEU A 27 -14.11 9.67 -4.78
CA LEU A 27 -13.76 8.51 -3.98
C LEU A 27 -14.30 7.23 -4.63
N ILE A 28 -15.60 7.17 -4.96
CA ILE A 28 -16.22 6.00 -5.61
C ILE A 28 -15.51 5.67 -6.93
N LYS A 29 -15.30 6.66 -7.80
CA LYS A 29 -14.60 6.48 -9.07
C LYS A 29 -13.19 5.92 -8.89
N THR A 30 -12.45 6.45 -7.91
CA THR A 30 -11.07 6.04 -7.66
C THR A 30 -11.04 4.60 -7.12
N VAL A 31 -11.94 4.25 -6.21
CA VAL A 31 -12.06 2.88 -5.69
C VAL A 31 -12.43 1.91 -6.81
N GLU A 32 -13.41 2.23 -7.67
CA GLU A 32 -13.79 1.42 -8.83
C GLU A 32 -12.59 1.17 -9.76
N LYS A 33 -11.83 2.22 -10.09
CA LYS A 33 -10.61 2.09 -10.90
C LYS A 33 -9.55 1.19 -10.25
N LYS A 34 -9.33 1.31 -8.94
CA LYS A 34 -8.35 0.50 -8.21
C LYS A 34 -8.78 -0.96 -8.07
N MET A 35 -10.07 -1.22 -7.93
CA MET A 35 -10.63 -2.56 -7.79
C MET A 35 -10.80 -3.30 -9.12
N GLY A 36 -10.72 -2.60 -10.26
CA GLY A 36 -10.91 -3.21 -11.59
C GLY A 36 -12.33 -3.71 -11.84
N ARG A 37 -13.31 -3.29 -11.02
CA ARG A 37 -14.72 -3.68 -11.12
C ARG A 37 -15.63 -2.55 -10.66
N LYS A 38 -16.87 -2.53 -11.14
CA LYS A 38 -17.88 -1.56 -10.71
C LYS A 38 -18.08 -1.60 -9.19
N VAL A 39 -18.18 -0.41 -8.59
CA VAL A 39 -18.48 -0.23 -7.16
C VAL A 39 -19.64 0.73 -7.04
N SER A 40 -20.71 0.31 -6.38
CA SER A 40 -21.89 1.15 -6.24
C SER A 40 -21.75 2.15 -5.10
N ALA A 41 -22.41 3.29 -5.25
CA ALA A 41 -22.61 4.28 -4.19
C ALA A 41 -23.17 3.67 -2.88
N SER A 42 -24.03 2.65 -3.00
CA SER A 42 -24.61 1.93 -1.86
C SER A 42 -23.59 1.14 -1.03
N GLN A 43 -22.39 0.84 -1.55
CA GLN A 43 -21.33 0.19 -0.78
C GLN A 43 -20.50 1.20 0.03
N ILE A 44 -20.35 2.43 -0.46
CA ILE A 44 -19.44 3.44 0.10
C ILE A 44 -20.18 4.42 1.02
N TYR A 45 -21.33 4.96 0.62
CA TYR A 45 -22.00 5.99 1.41
C TYR A 45 -22.47 5.53 2.81
N PRO A 46 -23.03 4.32 2.99
CA PRO A 46 -23.34 3.82 4.33
C PRO A 46 -22.09 3.68 5.21
N PHE A 47 -20.95 3.31 4.61
CA PHE A 47 -19.68 3.24 5.31
C PHE A 47 -19.17 4.62 5.73
N LEU A 48 -19.23 5.62 4.84
CA LEU A 48 -18.89 7.01 5.17
C LEU A 48 -19.80 7.57 6.27
N ALA A 49 -21.11 7.30 6.21
CA ALA A 49 -22.05 7.69 7.24
C ALA A 49 -21.69 7.08 8.61
N LYS A 50 -21.29 5.79 8.63
CA LYS A 50 -20.83 5.12 9.86
C LYS A 50 -19.52 5.70 10.39
N LEU A 51 -18.55 5.98 9.53
CA LEU A 51 -17.30 6.65 9.91
C LEU A 51 -17.57 8.04 10.49
N GLN A 52 -18.52 8.79 9.93
CA GLN A 52 -18.88 10.11 10.41
C GLN A 52 -19.57 10.04 11.77
N LYS A 53 -20.53 9.10 11.93
CA LYS A 53 -21.24 8.86 13.19
C LYS A 53 -20.28 8.54 14.33
N GLU A 54 -19.24 7.77 14.05
CA GLU A 54 -18.21 7.37 15.03
C GLU A 54 -17.00 8.34 15.05
N ASN A 55 -17.15 9.54 14.47
CA ASN A 55 -16.16 10.64 14.49
C ASN A 55 -14.79 10.32 13.85
N TYR A 56 -14.71 9.32 12.98
CA TYR A 56 -13.50 9.03 12.18
C TYR A 56 -13.34 9.99 11.00
N ILE A 57 -14.44 10.50 10.45
CA ILE A 57 -14.42 11.51 9.39
C ILE A 57 -15.32 12.70 9.74
N LYS A 58 -15.04 13.84 9.13
CA LYS A 58 -15.90 15.02 9.12
C LYS A 58 -16.16 15.48 7.69
N ILE A 59 -17.26 16.19 7.48
CA ILE A 59 -17.58 16.82 6.20
C ILE A 59 -17.12 18.27 6.25
N LYS A 60 -16.38 18.70 5.23
CA LYS A 60 -16.25 20.11 4.87
C LYS A 60 -17.21 20.40 3.71
N SER A 61 -17.99 21.47 3.84
CA SER A 61 -18.83 21.98 2.75
C SER A 61 -18.08 23.05 1.98
N GLU A 62 -18.15 23.00 0.65
CA GLU A 62 -17.74 24.09 -0.23
C GLU A 62 -18.93 24.56 -1.09
N GLY A 63 -19.35 25.82 -0.90
CA GLY A 63 -20.26 26.53 -1.79
C GLY A 63 -21.75 26.16 -1.72
N LYS A 64 -22.54 26.81 -2.60
CA LYS A 64 -24.02 26.73 -2.68
C LYS A 64 -24.56 25.40 -3.27
N ARG A 65 -23.71 24.54 -3.84
CA ARG A 65 -24.08 23.22 -4.40
C ARG A 65 -23.29 22.11 -3.71
N GLU A 66 -23.76 21.73 -2.52
CA GLU A 66 -23.68 20.44 -1.80
C GLU A 66 -22.61 19.37 -2.12
N LYS A 67 -21.40 19.71 -2.59
CA LYS A 67 -20.32 18.72 -2.74
C LYS A 67 -19.66 18.46 -1.40
N LYS A 68 -20.09 17.40 -0.70
CA LYS A 68 -19.49 16.95 0.56
C LYS A 68 -18.05 16.50 0.33
N ILE A 69 -17.10 17.18 0.97
CA ILE A 69 -15.70 16.76 1.06
C ILE A 69 -15.54 16.02 2.37
N TYR A 70 -15.13 14.75 2.29
CA TYR A 70 -14.86 13.93 3.46
C TYR A 70 -13.39 14.05 3.85
N VAL A 71 -13.15 14.25 5.15
CA VAL A 71 -11.81 14.44 5.72
C VAL A 71 -11.69 13.58 6.96
N LEU A 72 -10.59 12.83 7.11
CA LEU A 72 -10.32 12.12 8.37
C LEU A 72 -10.10 13.11 9.52
N THR A 73 -10.64 12.76 10.68
CA THR A 73 -10.28 13.38 11.95
C THR A 73 -8.95 12.80 12.46
N SER A 74 -8.41 13.34 13.55
CA SER A 74 -7.25 12.75 14.22
C SER A 74 -7.51 11.31 14.68
N LEU A 75 -8.74 11.02 15.15
CA LEU A 75 -9.18 9.67 15.49
C LEU A 75 -9.23 8.78 14.24
N GLY A 76 -9.78 9.29 13.14
CA GLY A 76 -9.76 8.64 11.83
C GLY A 76 -8.38 8.22 11.37
N LYS A 77 -7.41 9.14 11.47
CA LYS A 77 -6.02 8.86 11.08
C LYS A 77 -5.39 7.74 11.91
N LYS A 78 -5.57 7.75 13.24
CA LYS A 78 -5.10 6.67 14.12
C LYS A 78 -5.73 5.34 13.74
N PHE A 79 -7.04 5.32 13.50
CA PHE A 79 -7.75 4.12 13.04
C PHE A 79 -7.20 3.59 11.70
N CYS A 80 -6.93 4.46 10.72
CA CYS A 80 -6.30 4.08 9.46
C CYS A 80 -4.91 3.47 9.68
N GLN A 81 -4.10 4.07 10.54
CA GLN A 81 -2.75 3.58 10.85
C GLN A 81 -2.78 2.19 11.48
N THR A 82 -3.69 1.93 12.42
CA THR A 82 -3.88 0.59 12.99
C THR A 82 -4.25 -0.44 11.91
N MET A 83 -5.13 -0.07 10.99
CA MET A 83 -5.54 -0.95 9.89
C MET A 83 -4.39 -1.21 8.89
N LEU A 84 -3.60 -0.18 8.58
CA LEU A 84 -2.41 -0.30 7.72
C LEU A 84 -1.33 -1.16 8.36
N SER A 85 -1.08 -1.02 9.67
CA SER A 85 -0.12 -1.84 10.40
C SER A 85 -0.51 -3.32 10.32
N ARG A 86 -1.77 -3.66 10.66
CA ARG A 86 -2.27 -5.03 10.57
C ARG A 86 -2.18 -5.62 9.17
N PHE A 87 -2.39 -4.79 8.15
CA PHE A 87 -2.21 -5.21 6.76
C PHE A 87 -0.72 -5.40 6.40
N GLY A 88 0.15 -4.55 6.94
CA GLY A 88 1.61 -4.68 6.85
C GLY A 88 2.09 -6.01 7.39
N ASP A 89 1.61 -6.43 8.56
CA ASP A 89 1.96 -7.72 9.17
C ASP A 89 1.59 -8.91 8.24
N LEU A 90 0.43 -8.84 7.58
CA LEU A 90 0.01 -9.87 6.61
C LEU A 90 0.88 -9.87 5.35
N VAL A 91 1.23 -8.68 4.88
CA VAL A 91 2.11 -8.48 3.71
C VAL A 91 3.50 -9.04 4.01
N GLU A 92 4.05 -8.74 5.19
CA GLU A 92 5.33 -9.23 5.68
C GLU A 92 5.36 -10.76 5.71
N LEU A 93 4.38 -11.41 6.37
CA LEU A 93 4.27 -12.87 6.40
C LEU A 93 4.21 -13.52 5.00
N ALA A 94 3.55 -12.86 4.05
CA ALA A 94 3.43 -13.38 2.69
C ALA A 94 4.70 -13.17 1.84
N ILE A 95 5.50 -12.16 2.18
CA ILE A 95 6.62 -11.69 1.37
C ILE A 95 7.96 -12.18 1.88
N GLU A 96 8.18 -12.20 3.20
CA GLU A 96 9.45 -12.60 3.80
C GLU A 96 10.00 -13.93 3.25
N PRO A 97 9.20 -15.00 3.08
CA PRO A 97 9.71 -16.26 2.54
C PRO A 97 10.21 -16.15 1.09
N ASN A 98 9.80 -15.11 0.37
CA ASN A 98 10.11 -14.88 -1.03
C ASN A 98 11.16 -13.75 -1.23
N LEU A 99 11.72 -13.21 -0.15
CA LEU A 99 12.80 -12.23 -0.24
C LEU A 99 14.11 -12.91 -0.64
N SER A 100 14.67 -12.48 -1.77
CA SER A 100 16.03 -12.88 -2.15
C SER A 100 17.05 -12.00 -1.43
N LYS A 101 18.21 -12.55 -1.06
CA LYS A 101 19.33 -11.77 -0.54
C LYS A 101 20.31 -11.43 -1.64
N CYS A 102 20.83 -10.21 -1.63
CA CYS A 102 21.88 -9.82 -2.56
C CYS A 102 23.12 -10.70 -2.34
N ALA A 103 23.64 -11.30 -3.40
CA ALA A 103 24.84 -12.14 -3.32
C ALA A 103 26.12 -11.38 -2.89
N HIS A 104 26.13 -10.03 -2.98
CA HIS A 104 27.26 -9.21 -2.55
C HIS A 104 27.10 -8.61 -1.16
N CYS A 105 26.10 -7.74 -0.96
CA CYS A 105 25.95 -6.99 0.30
C CYS A 105 25.04 -7.67 1.33
N GLY A 106 24.35 -8.75 0.96
CA GLY A 106 23.45 -9.47 1.86
C GLY A 106 22.09 -8.80 2.14
N CYS A 107 21.84 -7.59 1.61
CA CYS A 107 20.54 -6.93 1.79
C CYS A 107 19.39 -7.76 1.22
N GLU A 108 18.24 -7.71 1.90
CA GLU A 108 16.99 -8.32 1.45
C GLU A 108 16.36 -7.51 0.32
N ILE A 109 16.00 -8.18 -0.77
CA ILE A 109 15.52 -7.57 -2.00
C ILE A 109 14.03 -7.82 -2.11
N PHE A 110 13.23 -6.80 -1.80
CA PHE A 110 11.79 -6.83 -1.98
C PHE A 110 11.39 -6.41 -3.39
N LYS A 111 11.16 -7.41 -4.26
CA LYS A 111 10.81 -7.29 -5.69
C LYS A 111 11.83 -6.50 -6.54
N GLY A 112 12.33 -7.13 -7.60
CA GLY A 112 13.19 -6.45 -8.58
C GLY A 112 14.58 -6.13 -8.03
N GLY A 113 15.52 -7.07 -8.22
CA GLY A 113 16.95 -6.86 -8.07
C GLY A 113 17.65 -6.87 -9.42
N TYR A 114 18.87 -6.34 -9.47
CA TYR A 114 19.71 -6.44 -10.66
C TYR A 114 20.12 -7.90 -10.88
N LYS A 115 19.82 -8.45 -12.05
CA LYS A 115 20.15 -9.83 -12.41
C LYS A 115 21.37 -9.84 -13.32
N GLU A 116 22.30 -10.74 -13.03
CA GLU A 116 23.52 -10.92 -13.81
C GLU A 116 23.87 -12.41 -13.93
N LYS A 117 24.43 -12.81 -15.06
CA LYS A 117 24.94 -14.18 -15.22
C LYS A 117 26.36 -14.27 -14.67
N ILE A 118 26.54 -14.99 -13.57
CA ILE A 118 27.84 -15.28 -12.98
C ILE A 118 28.18 -16.76 -13.26
N LYS A 119 29.24 -17.02 -14.03
CA LYS A 119 29.64 -18.39 -14.44
C LYS A 119 28.47 -19.24 -14.97
N GLY A 120 27.60 -18.63 -15.77
CA GLY A 120 26.44 -19.31 -16.37
C GLY A 120 25.21 -19.45 -15.48
N LYS A 121 25.26 -19.07 -14.20
CA LYS A 121 24.10 -19.06 -13.29
C LYS A 121 23.55 -17.64 -13.14
N GLU A 122 22.23 -17.49 -13.27
CA GLU A 122 21.56 -16.21 -12.97
C GLU A 122 21.65 -15.95 -11.46
N THR A 123 22.23 -14.80 -11.10
CA THR A 123 22.43 -14.37 -9.72
C THR A 123 21.78 -13.00 -9.52
N VAL A 124 21.18 -12.77 -8.35
CA VAL A 124 20.47 -11.51 -8.06
C VAL A 124 21.28 -10.63 -7.12
N PHE A 125 21.25 -9.33 -7.39
CA PHE A 125 21.98 -8.30 -6.66
C PHE A 125 21.08 -7.13 -6.31
N CYS A 126 21.49 -6.40 -5.26
CA CYS A 126 20.83 -5.19 -4.80
C CYS A 126 20.79 -4.10 -5.91
N CYS A 127 21.86 -4.02 -6.69
CA CYS A 127 22.09 -3.06 -7.77
C CYS A 127 23.23 -3.54 -8.70
N SER A 128 23.49 -2.82 -9.78
CA SER A 128 24.61 -3.13 -10.68
C SER A 128 25.98 -3.03 -10.00
N HIS A 129 26.18 -2.06 -9.10
CA HIS A 129 27.45 -1.93 -8.35
C HIS A 129 27.71 -3.15 -7.45
N CYS A 130 26.66 -3.69 -6.82
CA CYS A 130 26.73 -4.95 -6.07
C CYS A 130 27.22 -6.10 -6.98
N ALA A 131 26.69 -6.20 -8.21
CA ALA A 131 27.11 -7.22 -9.17
C ALA A 131 28.54 -7.03 -9.67
N ASP A 132 28.95 -5.80 -9.96
CA ASP A 132 30.29 -5.48 -10.46
C ASP A 132 31.36 -5.72 -9.40
N SER A 133 31.10 -5.31 -8.16
CA SER A 133 31.97 -5.59 -7.01
C SER A 133 32.09 -7.09 -6.78
N PHE A 134 30.97 -7.82 -6.84
CA PHE A 134 30.98 -9.28 -6.73
C PHE A 134 31.83 -9.93 -7.83
N LYS A 135 31.64 -9.55 -9.11
CA LYS A 135 32.43 -10.05 -10.25
C LYS A 135 33.93 -9.83 -10.05
N LYS A 136 34.34 -8.62 -9.62
CA LYS A 136 35.75 -8.29 -9.37
C LYS A 136 36.36 -9.19 -8.29
N ASN A 137 35.66 -9.40 -7.19
CA ASN A 137 36.16 -10.20 -6.05
C ASN A 137 36.08 -11.72 -6.29
N PHE A 138 35.10 -12.21 -7.05
CA PHE A 138 34.95 -13.64 -7.38
C PHE A 138 35.95 -14.15 -8.44
N SER A 139 36.61 -13.23 -9.17
CA SER A 139 37.61 -13.55 -10.20
C SER A 139 39.02 -13.77 -9.63
N GLY A 140 39.22 -13.49 -8.33
CA GLY A 140 40.53 -13.47 -7.67
C GLY A 140 41.01 -14.79 -7.06
N HIS A 141 40.15 -15.80 -6.90
CA HIS A 141 40.59 -17.13 -6.41
C HIS A 141 40.97 -18.04 -7.58
N LYS A 142 42.19 -17.86 -8.08
CA LYS A 142 42.97 -18.96 -8.67
C LYS A 142 43.61 -19.71 -7.51
N HIS A 143 43.09 -20.89 -7.18
CA HIS A 143 43.90 -21.94 -6.57
C HIS A 143 44.65 -22.67 -7.68
#